data_AF-A0A2C9KW32-F1
#
_entry.id   AF-A0A2C9KW32-F1
#
_cell.length_a   1.000
_cell.length_b   1.000
_cell.length_c   1.000
_cell.angle_alpha   90.00
_cell.angle_beta   90.00
_cell.angle_gamma   90.00
#
_symmetry.space_group_name_H-M   'P 1'
#
loop_
_entity.id
_entity.type
_entity.pdbx_description
1 polymer ?
#
loop_
_entity_poly.entity_id
_entity_poly.type
_entity_poly.pdbx_seq_one_letter_code
_entity_poly.pdbx_strand_id
1 'polypeptide(L)'
;MVHLLKLARLLRLARLLQKLERYNQYSVVVLALLMCMFALLAHWLACIWYAIGKAELDENDANWTVGWLYELSERLENVIINKTHNIPDIATSYLTALYFTCSSLTSVGFGNVSANTNPEKIFSVCAMLVG
;
A
#
# COMPACT_ATOMS: atom_id res chain seq x y z
N MET A 1 -6.46 58.70 -9.23
CA MET A 1 -5.21 58.47 -8.47
C MET A 1 -5.26 57.25 -7.52
N VAL A 2 -6.38 56.96 -6.84
CA VAL A 2 -6.46 55.85 -5.86
C VAL A 2 -6.52 54.44 -6.49
N HIS A 3 -7.04 54.30 -7.72
CA HIS A 3 -7.10 53.02 -8.43
C HIS A 3 -5.73 52.46 -8.86
N LEU A 4 -4.74 53.31 -9.15
CA LEU A 4 -3.38 52.87 -9.48
C LEU A 4 -2.62 52.29 -8.27
N LEU A 5 -2.88 52.81 -7.07
CA LEU A 5 -2.28 52.29 -5.82
C LEU A 5 -2.78 50.87 -5.49
N LYS A 6 -4.04 50.55 -5.80
CA LYS A 6 -4.57 49.18 -5.72
C LYS A 6 -3.86 48.23 -6.69
N LEU A 7 -3.55 48.72 -7.90
CA LEU A 7 -2.79 47.97 -8.92
C LEU A 7 -1.34 47.70 -8.47
N ALA A 8 -0.68 48.68 -7.84
CA ALA A 8 0.66 48.51 -7.28
C ALA A 8 0.70 47.46 -6.15
N ARG A 9 -0.37 47.40 -5.34
CA ARG A 9 -0.54 46.37 -4.29
C ARG A 9 -0.77 44.97 -4.88
N LEU A 10 -1.57 44.88 -5.94
CA LEU A 10 -1.79 43.65 -6.72
C LEU A 10 -0.50 43.16 -7.41
N LEU A 11 0.34 44.05 -7.92
CA LEU A 11 1.66 43.69 -8.48
C LEU A 11 2.60 43.09 -7.43
N ARG A 12 2.57 43.59 -6.18
CA ARG A 12 3.31 42.97 -5.06
C ARG A 12 2.75 41.58 -4.73
N LEU A 13 1.42 41.42 -4.76
CA LEU A 13 0.76 40.12 -4.55
C LEU A 13 1.08 39.13 -5.68
N ALA A 14 1.12 39.58 -6.94
CA ALA A 14 1.50 38.75 -8.09
C ALA A 14 2.96 38.29 -8.00
N ARG A 15 3.88 39.15 -7.55
CA ARG A 15 5.28 38.75 -7.28
C ARG A 15 5.38 37.76 -6.12
N LEU A 16 4.54 37.91 -5.08
CA LEU A 16 4.43 36.94 -3.99
C LEU A 16 3.85 35.61 -4.48
N LEU A 17 2.85 35.63 -5.36
CA LEU A 17 2.26 34.45 -5.99
C LEU A 17 3.28 33.71 -6.88
N GLN A 18 4.09 34.42 -7.66
CA GLN A 18 5.19 33.80 -8.44
C GLN A 18 6.26 33.18 -7.52
N LYS A 19 6.50 33.77 -6.35
CA LYS A 19 7.43 33.25 -5.34
C LYS A 19 6.83 32.04 -4.60
N LEU A 20 5.53 32.09 -4.31
CA LEU A 20 4.71 31.00 -3.78
C LEU A 20 4.59 29.86 -4.77
N GLU A 21 4.46 30.13 -6.06
CA GLU A 21 4.39 29.13 -7.12
C GLU A 21 5.73 28.39 -7.21
N ARG A 22 6.86 29.10 -7.14
CA ARG A 22 8.19 28.50 -7.04
C ARG A 22 8.36 27.68 -5.76
N TYR A 23 7.88 28.17 -4.61
CA TYR A 23 7.85 27.41 -3.36
C TYR A 23 6.96 26.17 -3.45
N ASN A 24 5.80 26.30 -4.11
CA ASN A 24 4.83 25.26 -4.38
C ASN A 24 5.39 24.19 -5.32
N GLN A 25 6.24 24.56 -6.30
CA GLN A 25 6.95 23.58 -7.13
C GLN A 25 7.81 22.63 -6.26
N TYR A 26 8.56 23.17 -5.29
CA TYR A 26 9.33 22.33 -4.37
C TYR A 26 8.42 21.47 -3.49
N SER A 27 7.31 22.01 -2.98
CA SER A 27 6.34 21.23 -2.20
C SER A 27 5.67 20.11 -2.99
N VAL A 28 5.30 20.35 -4.25
CA VAL A 28 4.71 19.34 -5.15
C VAL A 28 5.73 18.25 -5.47
N VAL A 29 6.99 18.61 -5.74
CA VAL A 29 8.06 17.63 -5.98
C VAL A 29 8.31 16.78 -4.73
N VAL A 30 8.39 17.38 -3.54
CA VAL A 30 8.58 16.64 -2.28
C VAL A 30 7.39 15.71 -2.02
N LEU A 31 6.16 16.18 -2.19
CA LEU A 31 4.96 15.35 -2.03
C LEU A 31 4.96 14.19 -3.03
N ALA A 32 5.26 14.44 -4.30
CA ALA A 32 5.34 13.40 -5.33
C ALA A 32 6.42 12.35 -4.97
N LEU A 33 7.59 12.79 -4.51
CA LEU A 33 8.64 11.89 -4.03
C LEU A 33 8.18 11.04 -2.84
N LEU A 34 7.49 11.62 -1.86
CA LEU A 34 6.94 10.88 -0.72
C LEU A 34 5.89 9.86 -1.17
N MET A 35 5.00 10.22 -2.10
CA MET A 35 4.01 9.31 -2.66
C MET A 35 4.67 8.15 -3.43
N CYS A 36 5.73 8.42 -4.20
CA CYS A 36 6.50 7.39 -4.88
C CYS A 36 7.22 6.47 -3.89
N MET A 37 7.85 7.03 -2.86
CA MET A 37 8.51 6.25 -1.80
C MET A 37 7.51 5.36 -1.06
N PHE A 38 6.34 5.88 -0.72
CA PHE A 38 5.26 5.11 -0.11
C PHE A 38 4.81 3.95 -1.02
N ALA A 39 4.59 4.21 -2.31
CA ALA A 39 4.18 3.18 -3.26
C ALA A 39 5.23 2.07 -3.43
N LEU A 40 6.53 2.43 -3.46
CA LEU A 40 7.62 1.47 -3.52
C LEU A 40 7.70 0.61 -2.25
N LEU A 41 7.53 1.23 -1.08
CA LEU A 41 7.51 0.54 0.21
C LEU A 41 6.35 -0.45 0.29
N ALA A 42 5.14 0.00 -0.10
CA ALA A 42 3.97 -0.86 -0.18
C ALA A 42 4.17 -2.03 -1.15
N HIS A 43 4.75 -1.80 -2.32
CA HIS A 43 5.07 -2.85 -3.28
C HIS A 43 6.04 -3.89 -2.72
N TRP A 44 7.13 -3.46 -2.06
CA TRP A 44 8.10 -4.36 -1.44
C TRP A 44 7.47 -5.20 -0.33
N LEU A 45 6.72 -4.56 0.56
CA LEU A 45 6.00 -5.28 1.62
C LEU A 45 4.98 -6.25 1.02
N ALA A 46 4.28 -5.89 -0.06
CA ALA A 46 3.30 -6.76 -0.71
C ALA A 46 3.99 -8.01 -1.32
N CYS A 47 5.16 -7.83 -1.94
CA CYS A 47 5.94 -8.94 -2.45
C CYS A 47 6.41 -9.88 -1.34
N ILE A 48 6.86 -9.33 -0.19
CA ILE A 48 7.26 -10.14 0.97
C ILE A 48 6.06 -10.87 1.54
N TRP A 49 4.91 -10.21 1.69
CA TRP A 49 3.67 -10.82 2.16
C TRP A 49 3.22 -11.99 1.26
N TYR A 50 3.31 -11.81 -0.05
CA TYR A 50 3.04 -12.87 -1.01
C TYR A 50 4.03 -14.03 -0.90
N ALA A 51 5.32 -13.73 -0.76
CA ALA A 51 6.35 -14.75 -0.59
C ALA A 51 6.13 -15.59 0.68
N ILE A 52 5.72 -14.97 1.79
CA ILE A 52 5.37 -15.69 3.04
C ILE A 52 4.21 -16.65 2.79
N GLY A 53 3.09 -16.16 2.22
CA GLY A 53 1.92 -17.01 1.97
C GLY A 53 2.22 -18.15 0.99
N LYS A 54 3.07 -17.91 -0.01
CA LYS A 54 3.48 -18.95 -0.96
C LYS A 54 4.41 -19.98 -0.31
N ALA A 55 5.37 -19.55 0.50
CA ALA A 55 6.26 -20.44 1.24
C ALA A 55 5.47 -21.34 2.21
N GLU A 56 4.52 -20.76 2.97
CA GLU A 56 3.67 -21.55 3.87
C GLU A 56 2.80 -22.55 3.13
N LEU A 57 2.27 -22.20 1.94
CA LEU A 57 1.51 -23.14 1.12
C LEU A 57 2.38 -24.31 0.60
N ASP A 58 3.63 -24.02 0.25
CA ASP A 58 4.54 -25.02 -0.31
C ASP A 58 5.14 -25.94 0.77
N GLU A 59 5.45 -25.41 1.96
CA GLU A 59 6.05 -26.14 3.10
C GLU A 59 5.04 -27.02 3.86
N ASN A 60 3.80 -26.56 4.06
CA ASN A 60 2.80 -27.28 4.85
C ASN A 60 2.04 -28.34 4.04
N ASP A 61 1.26 -29.20 4.70
CA ASP A 61 0.48 -30.25 4.05
C ASP A 61 -0.65 -29.71 3.15
N ALA A 62 -1.20 -30.55 2.26
CA ALA A 62 -2.32 -30.17 1.39
C ALA A 62 -3.60 -29.77 2.15
N ASN A 63 -3.73 -30.19 3.41
CA ASN A 63 -4.82 -29.80 4.31
C ASN A 63 -4.50 -28.52 5.12
N TRP A 64 -3.49 -27.74 4.71
CA TRP A 64 -3.17 -26.48 5.36
C TRP A 64 -4.18 -25.40 4.97
N THR A 65 -5.06 -25.07 5.91
CA THR A 65 -6.19 -24.15 5.69
C THR A 65 -6.06 -22.83 6.45
N VAL A 66 -4.90 -22.56 7.05
CA VAL A 66 -4.74 -21.44 8.00
C VAL A 66 -4.16 -20.18 7.35
N GLY A 67 -3.30 -20.31 6.34
CA GLY A 67 -2.60 -19.16 5.74
C GLY A 67 -3.52 -18.20 5.00
N TRP A 68 -3.12 -16.93 4.89
CA TRP A 68 -3.93 -15.88 4.27
C TRP A 68 -4.29 -16.18 2.80
N LEU A 69 -3.40 -16.87 2.07
CA LEU A 69 -3.61 -17.25 0.68
C LEU A 69 -4.71 -18.30 0.52
N TYR A 70 -4.85 -19.20 1.50
CA TYR A 70 -5.95 -20.15 1.57
C TYR A 70 -7.26 -19.42 1.86
N GLU A 71 -7.28 -18.53 2.84
CA GLU A 71 -8.46 -17.72 3.18
C GLU A 71 -8.94 -16.87 1.98
N LEU A 72 -8.00 -16.32 1.20
CA LEU A 72 -8.31 -15.64 -0.06
C LEU A 72 -8.98 -16.59 -1.07
N SER A 73 -8.48 -17.81 -1.21
CA SER A 73 -9.04 -18.81 -2.13
C SER A 73 -10.47 -19.20 -1.75
N GLU A 74 -10.76 -19.29 -0.44
CA GLU A 74 -12.08 -19.59 0.09
C GLU A 74 -13.07 -18.45 -0.21
N ARG A 75 -12.64 -17.20 -0.01
CA ARG A 75 -13.44 -16.00 -0.33
C ARG A 75 -13.73 -15.85 -1.83
N LEU A 76 -12.86 -16.40 -2.69
CA LEU A 76 -13.04 -16.42 -4.15
C LEU A 76 -13.86 -17.62 -4.64
N GLU A 77 -14.40 -18.44 -3.73
CA GLU A 77 -15.12 -19.70 -4.03
C GLU A 77 -14.28 -20.70 -4.86
N ASN A 78 -12.95 -20.56 -4.82
CA ASN A 78 -11.97 -21.36 -5.55
C ASN A 78 -10.99 -22.00 -4.56
N VAL A 79 -11.50 -22.84 -3.67
CA VAL A 79 -10.72 -23.46 -2.58
C VAL A 79 -9.53 -24.24 -3.15
N ILE A 80 -8.35 -24.04 -2.57
CA ILE A 80 -7.14 -24.80 -2.89
C ILE A 80 -7.32 -26.24 -2.41
N ILE A 81 -7.52 -27.18 -3.34
CA ILE A 81 -7.72 -28.62 -3.04
C ILE A 81 -6.38 -29.37 -3.01
N ASN A 82 -5.44 -28.96 -3.85
CA ASN A 82 -4.08 -29.52 -3.95
C ASN A 82 -3.11 -28.35 -4.16
N LYS A 83 -1.86 -28.46 -3.68
CA LYS A 83 -0.82 -27.41 -3.75
C LYS A 83 -0.61 -26.75 -5.12
N THR A 84 -1.09 -27.38 -6.19
CA THR A 84 -0.97 -26.93 -7.59
C THR A 84 -2.30 -26.52 -8.23
N HIS A 85 -3.44 -26.75 -7.57
CA HIS A 85 -4.77 -26.56 -8.15
C HIS A 85 -5.54 -25.48 -7.37
N ASN A 86 -6.17 -24.55 -8.10
CA ASN A 86 -6.96 -23.44 -7.57
C ASN A 86 -6.17 -22.43 -6.70
N ILE A 87 -4.85 -22.32 -6.89
CA ILE A 87 -4.13 -21.17 -6.33
C ILE A 87 -4.70 -19.89 -6.97
N PRO A 88 -5.06 -18.86 -6.18
CA PRO A 88 -5.52 -17.60 -6.73
C PRO A 88 -4.53 -17.03 -7.75
N ASP A 89 -5.05 -16.44 -8.83
CA ASP A 89 -4.20 -15.86 -9.87
C ASP A 89 -3.16 -14.88 -9.29
N ILE A 90 -2.01 -14.77 -9.93
CA ILE A 90 -0.90 -13.94 -9.47
C ILE A 90 -1.34 -12.47 -9.36
N ALA A 91 -2.16 -11.99 -10.29
CA ALA A 91 -2.66 -10.62 -10.25
C ALA A 91 -3.58 -10.40 -9.06
N THR A 92 -4.52 -11.33 -8.82
CA THR A 92 -5.43 -11.28 -7.66
C THR A 92 -4.66 -11.33 -6.34
N SER A 93 -3.72 -12.28 -6.21
CA SER A 93 -2.88 -12.43 -5.03
C SER A 93 -2.05 -11.17 -4.76
N TYR A 94 -1.45 -10.60 -5.81
CA TYR A 94 -0.67 -9.37 -5.72
C TYR A 94 -1.53 -8.16 -5.32
N LEU A 95 -2.70 -7.98 -5.92
CA LEU A 95 -3.62 -6.89 -5.59
C LEU A 95 -4.12 -7.00 -4.15
N THR A 96 -4.43 -8.20 -3.68
CA THR A 96 -4.83 -8.46 -2.30
C THR A 96 -3.68 -8.20 -1.32
N ALA A 97 -2.45 -8.62 -1.65
CA ALA A 97 -1.26 -8.32 -0.84
C ALA A 97 -0.95 -6.82 -0.78
N LEU A 98 -1.09 -6.11 -1.91
CA LEU A 98 -0.93 -4.66 -1.97
C LEU A 98 -2.03 -3.95 -1.17
N TYR A 99 -3.27 -4.42 -1.24
CA TYR A 99 -4.38 -3.91 -0.44
C TYR A 99 -4.10 -4.06 1.06
N PHE A 100 -3.67 -5.26 1.49
CA PHE A 100 -3.31 -5.52 2.89
C PHE A 100 -2.20 -4.58 3.38
N THR A 101 -1.11 -4.48 2.62
CA THR A 101 0.05 -3.66 3.01
C THR A 101 -0.24 -2.17 2.97
N CYS A 102 -0.95 -1.66 1.95
CA CYS A 102 -1.44 -0.28 1.93
C CYS A 102 -2.36 0.01 3.12
N SER A 103 -3.29 -0.90 3.44
CA SER A 103 -4.20 -0.70 4.58
C SER A 103 -3.49 -0.73 5.93
N SER A 104 -2.39 -1.48 6.04
CA SER A 104 -1.55 -1.56 7.24
C SER A 104 -0.68 -0.31 7.38
N LEU A 105 0.01 0.10 6.32
CA LEU A 105 0.85 1.30 6.30
C LEU A 105 0.06 2.59 6.52
N THR A 106 -1.20 2.63 6.09
CA THR A 106 -2.10 3.78 6.33
C THR A 106 -2.82 3.69 7.68
N SER A 107 -2.54 2.66 8.48
CA SER A 107 -3.21 2.40 9.77
C SER A 107 -4.74 2.29 9.69
N VAL A 108 -5.29 1.92 8.52
CA VAL A 108 -6.74 1.74 8.32
C VAL A 108 -7.20 0.36 8.79
N GLY A 109 -6.47 -0.70 8.39
CA GLY A 109 -6.67 -2.06 8.91
C GLY A 109 -8.10 -2.62 8.76
N PHE A 110 -8.62 -2.77 7.54
CA PHE A 110 -9.99 -3.23 7.29
C PHE A 110 -10.30 -4.66 7.78
N GLY A 111 -9.29 -5.50 8.00
CA GLY A 111 -9.47 -6.88 8.49
C GLY A 111 -9.99 -7.90 7.47
N ASN A 112 -10.14 -7.53 6.19
CA ASN A 112 -10.54 -8.47 5.12
C ASN A 112 -9.43 -9.47 4.75
N VAL A 113 -8.18 -9.13 5.04
CA VAL A 113 -7.01 -9.99 4.95
C VAL A 113 -6.33 -9.88 6.30
N SER A 114 -6.07 -11.02 6.93
CA SER A 114 -5.54 -11.05 8.29
C SER A 114 -4.41 -12.04 8.43
N ALA A 115 -3.52 -11.78 9.38
CA ALA A 115 -2.43 -12.67 9.71
C ALA A 115 -2.91 -13.75 10.69
N ASN A 116 -2.89 -14.99 10.23
CA ASN A 116 -3.36 -16.15 10.96
C ASN A 116 -2.18 -16.91 11.58
N THR A 117 -1.06 -17.01 10.86
CA THR A 117 0.13 -17.76 11.28
C THR A 117 1.13 -16.90 12.05
N ASN A 118 2.10 -17.52 12.73
CA ASN A 118 3.12 -16.78 13.46
C ASN A 118 4.03 -15.94 12.53
N PRO A 119 4.52 -16.47 11.39
CA PRO A 119 5.28 -15.66 10.42
C PRO A 119 4.48 -14.47 9.89
N GLU A 120 3.22 -14.67 9.52
CA GLU A 120 2.32 -13.61 9.08
C GLU A 120 2.12 -12.53 10.15
N LYS A 121 1.95 -12.93 11.42
CA LYS A 121 1.75 -12.00 12.54
C LYS A 121 2.99 -11.16 12.82
N ILE A 122 4.17 -11.78 12.80
CA ILE A 122 5.45 -11.07 12.96
C ILE A 122 5.61 -10.04 11.85
N PHE A 123 5.38 -10.43 10.59
CA PHE A 123 5.43 -9.51 9.46
C PHE A 123 4.44 -8.36 9.61
N SER A 124 3.20 -8.64 10.02
CA SER A 124 2.16 -7.64 10.20
C SER A 124 2.55 -6.60 11.27
N VAL A 125 3.11 -7.05 12.40
CA VAL A 125 3.64 -6.15 13.43
C VAL A 125 4.76 -5.29 12.88
N CYS A 126 5.70 -5.85 12.12
CA CYS A 126 6.77 -5.08 11.49
C CYS A 126 6.21 -4.04 10.49
N ALA A 127 5.24 -4.42 9.66
CA ALA A 127 4.62 -3.51 8.70
C ALA A 127 3.88 -2.36 9.40
N MET A 128 3.20 -2.63 10.52
CA MET A 128 2.53 -1.61 11.35
C MET A 128 3.50 -0.67 12.08
N LEU A 129 4.72 -1.12 12.39
CA LEU A 129 5.75 -0.25 12.99
C LEU A 129 6.41 0.68 11.95
N VAL A 130 6.37 0.30 10.66
CA VAL A 130 6.94 1.10 9.56
C VAL A 130 5.98 2.19 9.09
N GLY A 131 4.66 1.91 9.10
CA GLY A 131 3.61 2.87 8.76
C GLY A 131 3.31 3.84 9.89
#